data_AF-A0A932URZ3-F1
#
_entry.id   AF-A0A932URZ3-F1
#
_cell.length_a   1.000
_cell.length_b   1.000
_cell.length_c   1.000
_cell.angle_alpha   90.00
_cell.angle_beta   90.00
_cell.angle_gamma   90.00
#
_symmetry.space_group_name_H-M   'P 1'
#
loop_
_entity.id
_entity.type
_entity.pdbx_description
1 polymer ?
#
loop_
_entity_poly.entity_id
_entity_poly.type
_entity_poly.pdbx_seq_one_letter_code
_entity_poly.pdbx_strand_id
1 'polypeptide(L)'
;MKGKMLHPTLSLLTLLPLTFHLLPLIFALCSLPVEGAFLQEKGAFHVHTTFSTGTLSLEEVIEEARREGIGTVILTDNFLLRFEYGLFP
;
A
#
# COMPACT_ATOMS: atom_id res chain seq x y z
N MET A 1 -62.09 5.55 -24.28
CA MET A 1 -61.18 4.63 -25.02
C MET A 1 -59.78 4.78 -24.43
N LYS A 2 -59.36 3.86 -23.55
CA LYS A 2 -58.03 3.89 -22.92
C LYS A 2 -57.03 3.18 -23.83
N GLY A 3 -56.08 3.93 -24.39
CA GLY A 3 -54.95 3.39 -25.12
C GLY A 3 -54.07 2.56 -24.19
N LYS A 4 -53.91 1.27 -24.49
CA LYS A 4 -52.92 0.43 -23.84
C LYS A 4 -51.56 0.75 -24.44
N MET A 5 -50.80 1.55 -23.71
CA MET A 5 -49.38 1.76 -23.92
C MET A 5 -48.67 0.44 -23.62
N LEU A 6 -48.17 -0.23 -24.65
CA LEU A 6 -47.34 -1.42 -24.52
C LEU A 6 -45.95 -0.98 -24.02
N HIS A 7 -45.68 -1.15 -22.73
CA HIS A 7 -44.31 -1.13 -22.24
C HIS A 7 -43.57 -2.32 -22.86
N PRO A 8 -42.33 -2.17 -23.37
CA PRO A 8 -41.54 -3.30 -23.83
C PRO A 8 -41.10 -4.08 -22.60
N THR A 9 -41.87 -5.10 -22.24
CA THR A 9 -41.44 -6.12 -21.29
C THR A 9 -40.29 -6.88 -21.94
N LEU A 10 -39.06 -6.54 -21.56
CA LEU A 10 -37.87 -7.36 -21.80
C LEU A 10 -38.21 -8.80 -21.39
N SER A 11 -38.40 -9.66 -22.37
CA SER A 11 -38.88 -11.02 -22.12
C SER A 11 -37.75 -11.82 -21.46
N LEU A 12 -38.10 -12.74 -20.56
CA LEU A 12 -37.12 -13.59 -19.86
C LEU A 12 -36.20 -14.34 -20.85
N LEU A 13 -36.68 -14.58 -22.07
CA LEU A 13 -35.96 -15.23 -23.18
C LEU A 13 -34.87 -14.36 -23.81
N THR A 14 -34.96 -13.02 -23.73
CA THR A 14 -33.89 -12.13 -24.23
C THR A 14 -32.81 -11.84 -23.19
N LEU A 15 -33.12 -11.99 -21.90
CA LEU A 15 -32.18 -11.81 -20.80
C LEU A 15 -31.26 -13.02 -20.58
N LEU A 16 -31.74 -14.22 -20.89
CA LEU A 16 -31.02 -15.49 -20.68
C LEU A 16 -29.71 -15.66 -21.48
N PRO A 17 -29.62 -15.29 -22.77
CA PRO A 17 -28.36 -15.34 -23.51
C PRO A 17 -27.40 -14.20 -23.08
N LEU A 18 -27.96 -13.05 -22.70
CA LEU A 18 -27.18 -11.90 -22.22
C LEU A 18 -26.48 -12.22 -20.91
N THR A 19 -27.16 -12.86 -19.95
CA THR A 19 -26.55 -13.32 -18.69
C THR A 19 -25.50 -14.41 -18.92
N PHE A 20 -25.72 -15.31 -19.88
CA PHE A 20 -24.76 -16.36 -20.26
C PHE A 20 -23.44 -15.81 -20.80
N HIS A 21 -23.43 -14.62 -21.40
CA HIS A 21 -22.22 -13.99 -21.92
C HIS A 21 -21.59 -12.99 -20.94
N LEU A 22 -22.40 -12.35 -20.10
CA LEU A 22 -21.91 -11.42 -19.08
C LEU A 22 -21.17 -12.15 -17.95
N LEU A 23 -21.60 -13.35 -17.56
CA LEU A 23 -20.96 -14.13 -16.50
C LEU A 23 -19.48 -14.47 -16.79
N PRO A 24 -19.12 -15.06 -17.96
CA PRO A 24 -17.72 -15.33 -18.29
C PRO A 24 -16.91 -14.05 -18.52
N LEU A 25 -17.54 -12.97 -19.01
CA LEU A 25 -16.88 -11.67 -19.16
C LEU A 25 -16.49 -11.06 -17.80
N ILE A 26 -17.41 -11.10 -16.83
CA ILE A 26 -17.13 -10.65 -15.46
C ILE A 26 -16.04 -11.52 -14.82
N PHE A 27 -16.11 -12.84 -15.00
CA PHE A 27 -15.09 -13.76 -14.50
C PHE A 27 -13.70 -13.47 -15.11
N ALA A 28 -13.64 -13.20 -16.42
CA ALA A 28 -12.40 -12.83 -17.10
C ALA A 28 -11.84 -11.48 -16.62
N LEU A 29 -12.71 -10.48 -16.42
CA LEU A 29 -12.31 -9.18 -15.88
C LEU A 29 -11.84 -9.26 -14.42
N CYS A 30 -12.45 -10.12 -13.61
CA CYS A 30 -12.01 -10.39 -12.23
C CYS A 30 -10.72 -11.22 -12.16
N SER A 31 -10.36 -11.93 -13.24
CA SER A 31 -9.14 -12.74 -13.32
C SER A 31 -7.96 -11.98 -13.93
N LEU A 32 -8.13 -10.70 -14.27
CA LEU A 32 -7.03 -9.87 -14.71
C LEU A 32 -5.99 -9.79 -13.58
N PRO A 33 -4.70 -10.05 -13.86
CA PRO A 33 -3.67 -9.82 -12.87
C PRO A 33 -3.72 -8.34 -12.46
N VAL A 34 -3.73 -8.08 -11.16
CA VAL A 34 -3.47 -6.73 -10.66
C VAL A 34 -2.02 -6.42 -11.03
N GLU A 35 -1.84 -5.65 -12.10
CA GLU A 35 -0.55 -5.19 -12.56
C GLU A 35 -0.01 -4.19 -11.53
N GLY A 36 0.90 -4.65 -10.70
CA GLY A 36 1.41 -3.91 -9.55
C GLY A 36 2.21 -4.85 -8.66
N ALA A 37 3.29 -5.42 -9.20
CA ALA A 37 4.20 -6.22 -8.41
C ALA A 37 4.93 -5.30 -7.41
N PHE A 38 4.53 -5.38 -6.14
CA PHE A 38 5.31 -4.76 -5.07
C PHE A 38 6.63 -5.51 -4.95
N LEU A 39 7.74 -4.79 -5.07
CA LEU A 39 9.05 -5.34 -4.77
C LEU A 39 9.17 -5.51 -3.25
N GLN A 40 9.51 -6.72 -2.82
CA GLN A 40 9.84 -6.98 -1.41
C GLN A 40 11.29 -6.55 -1.18
N GLU A 41 11.48 -5.49 -0.39
CA GLU A 41 12.78 -4.93 -0.06
C GLU A 41 13.13 -5.18 1.41
N LYS A 42 14.39 -5.52 1.71
CA LYS A 42 14.86 -5.65 3.10
C LYS A 42 15.07 -4.25 3.67
N GLY A 43 14.24 -3.88 4.64
CA GLY A 43 14.29 -2.57 5.29
C GLY A 43 14.74 -2.66 6.75
N ALA A 44 15.56 -1.71 7.19
CA ALA A 44 15.82 -1.45 8.60
C ALA A 44 15.07 -0.19 9.03
N PHE A 45 14.25 -0.34 10.06
CA PHE A 45 13.52 0.74 10.71
C PHE A 45 14.10 1.02 12.08
N HIS A 46 13.92 2.25 12.55
CA HIS A 46 14.34 2.69 13.87
C HIS A 46 15.87 2.69 14.05
N VAL A 47 16.60 3.27 13.09
CA VAL A 47 18.06 3.37 13.15
C VAL A 47 18.47 4.73 13.69
N HIS A 48 19.34 4.74 14.69
CA HIS A 48 19.91 5.95 15.28
C HIS A 48 21.36 6.12 14.81
N THR A 49 21.76 7.35 14.55
CA THR A 49 23.13 7.71 14.22
C THR A 49 23.80 8.45 15.38
N THR A 50 25.08 8.77 15.22
CA THR A 50 25.79 9.68 16.13
C THR A 50 25.18 11.09 16.21
N PHE A 51 24.20 11.42 15.36
CA PHE A 51 23.43 12.65 15.48
C PHE A 51 22.54 12.68 16.74
N SER A 52 22.17 11.52 17.29
CA SER A 52 21.45 11.42 18.56
C SER A 52 22.14 10.46 19.55
N THR A 53 21.65 9.22 19.69
CA THR A 53 22.12 8.22 20.65
C THR A 53 22.74 7.00 19.98
N GLY A 54 22.86 7.00 18.65
CA GLY A 54 23.51 5.94 17.89
C GLY A 54 25.02 5.97 18.05
N THR A 55 25.65 4.82 17.79
CA THR A 55 27.10 4.64 17.87
C THR A 55 27.79 4.77 16.52
N LEU A 56 27.05 4.60 15.42
CA LEU A 56 27.56 4.67 14.06
C LEU A 56 27.23 6.02 13.43
N SER A 57 28.19 6.58 12.70
CA SER A 57 27.95 7.70 11.78
C SER A 57 26.99 7.30 10.67
N LEU A 58 26.45 8.29 9.96
CA LEU A 58 25.56 8.05 8.83
C LEU A 58 26.24 7.18 7.76
N GLU A 59 27.50 7.46 7.46
CA GLU A 59 28.31 6.74 6.49
C GLU A 59 28.50 5.28 6.92
N GLU A 60 28.83 5.06 8.19
CA GLU A 60 28.99 3.71 8.74
C GLU A 60 27.66 2.91 8.72
N VAL A 61 26.53 3.56 9.00
CA VAL A 61 25.20 2.93 8.86
C VAL A 61 24.92 2.51 7.42
N ILE A 62 25.30 3.33 6.44
CA ILE A 62 25.13 3.01 5.02
C ILE A 62 26.02 1.83 4.61
N GLU A 63 27.29 1.82 5.01
CA GLU A 63 28.19 0.71 4.70
C GLU A 63 27.73 -0.60 5.37
N GLU A 64 27.26 -0.54 6.60
CA GLU A 64 26.66 -1.67 7.31
C GLU A 64 25.43 -2.21 6.58
N ALA A 65 24.51 -1.31 6.20
CA ALA A 65 23.29 -1.70 5.49
C ALA A 65 23.60 -2.38 4.16
N ARG A 66 24.57 -1.87 3.39
CA ARG A 66 25.02 -2.51 2.15
C ARG A 66 25.61 -3.89 2.40
N ARG A 67 26.46 -4.04 3.41
CA ARG A 67 27.06 -5.32 3.78
C ARG A 67 25.99 -6.36 4.15
N GLU A 68 24.92 -5.93 4.82
CA GLU A 68 23.81 -6.76 5.25
C GLU A 68 22.70 -6.95 4.21
N GLY A 69 22.87 -6.40 3.00
CA GLY A 69 21.87 -6.46 1.92
C GLY A 69 20.55 -5.76 2.26
N ILE A 70 20.60 -4.70 3.07
CA ILE A 70 19.46 -3.86 3.43
C ILE A 70 19.38 -2.72 2.42
N GLY A 71 18.39 -2.74 1.53
CA GLY A 71 18.23 -1.72 0.50
C GLY A 71 17.49 -0.47 0.96
N THR A 72 16.90 -0.46 2.17
CA THR A 72 16.26 0.73 2.73
C THR A 72 16.58 0.87 4.22
N VAL A 73 17.03 2.06 4.62
CA VAL A 73 17.26 2.41 6.04
C VAL A 73 16.46 3.66 6.35
N ILE A 74 15.66 3.60 7.43
CA ILE A 74 14.89 4.74 7.91
C ILE A 74 15.45 5.17 9.27
N LEU A 75 16.10 6.32 9.25
CA LEU A 75 16.69 6.95 10.43
C LEU A 75 15.58 7.54 11.31
N THR A 76 15.70 7.34 12.61
CA THR A 76 14.76 7.86 13.62
C THR A 76 15.51 8.49 14.78
N ASP A 77 16.53 9.28 14.47
CA ASP A 77 17.30 10.00 15.49
C ASP A 77 16.38 10.78 16.42
N ASN A 78 16.73 10.80 17.71
CA ASN A 78 15.92 11.48 18.71
C ASN A 78 15.83 12.98 18.40
N PHE A 79 14.62 13.52 18.42
CA PHE A 79 14.45 14.96 18.41
C PHE A 79 14.96 15.51 19.75
N LEU A 80 15.78 16.56 19.73
CA LEU A 80 16.34 17.21 20.92
C LEU A 80 15.21 17.75 21.81
N LEU A 81 14.73 16.92 22.74
CA LEU A 81 13.95 17.37 23.88
C LEU A 81 14.94 18.00 24.86
N ARG A 82 15.16 19.32 24.72
CA ARG A 82 15.86 20.12 25.73
C ARG A 82 14.96 20.20 26.97
N PHE A 83 15.25 19.40 27.98
CA PHE A 83 14.65 19.54 29.29
C PHE A 83 15.48 20.54 30.11
N GLU A 84 14.91 21.71 30.39
CA GLU A 84 15.42 22.57 31.44
C GLU A 84 14.84 22.07 32.76
N TYR A 85 15.68 21.40 33.56
CA TYR A 85 15.35 21.15 34.95
C TYR A 85 15.44 22.49 35.67
N GLY A 86 14.30 23.17 35.84
CA GLY A 86 14.20 24.27 36.79
C GLY A 86 14.68 23.81 38.17
N LEU A 87 15.24 24.73 38.96
CA LEU A 87 15.72 24.42 40.31
C LEU A 87 14.63 23.67 41.09
N PHE A 88 14.99 22.49 41.59
CA PHE A 88 14.18 21.64 42.45
C PHE A 88 13.70 22.44 43.68
N PRO A 89 12.43 22.35 44.12
CA PRO A 89 11.96 23.01 45.32
C PRO A 89 12.58 22.44 46.61
#